data_AF-A0A517NWK1-F1
#
_entry.id   AF-A0A517NWK1-F1
#
_cell.length_a   1.000
_cell.length_b   1.000
_cell.length_c   1.000
_cell.angle_alpha   90.00
_cell.angle_beta   90.00
_cell.angle_gamma   90.00
#
_symmetry.space_group_name_H-M   'P 1'
#
loop_
_entity.id
_entity.type
_entity.pdbx_description
1 polymer ?
#
loop_
_entity_poly.entity_id
_entity_poly.type
_entity_poly.pdbx_seq_one_letter_code
_entity_poly.pdbx_strand_id
1 'polypeptide(L)'
;MMFVITSVCAVLAAIARMAGNGGQFAGALLTAAVFLVACFVVFLVLFLLAWRAAVFRRIVGMADILLAIALAIAELAGVRFAGFSLFPVIAFLLASGGCILLVPHRDPDLRSDNPFADGQLPPQIMSPRERPL
;
A
#
# COMPACT_ATOMS: atom_id res chain seq x y z
N MET A 1 -7.76 13.69 -8.86
CA MET A 1 -7.72 12.92 -10.13
C MET A 1 -7.58 13.80 -11.37
N MET A 2 -8.31 14.92 -11.51
CA MET A 2 -8.19 15.80 -12.68
C MET A 2 -6.76 16.32 -12.94
N PHE A 3 -6.02 16.72 -11.90
CA PHE A 3 -4.66 17.27 -12.04
C PHE A 3 -3.65 16.30 -12.68
N VAL A 4 -3.75 15.01 -12.37
CA VAL A 4 -2.84 13.97 -12.91
C VAL A 4 -3.16 13.73 -14.38
N ILE A 5 -4.44 13.65 -14.72
CA ILE A 5 -4.90 13.43 -16.10
C ILE A 5 -4.51 14.64 -16.97
N THR A 6 -4.71 15.86 -16.48
CA THR A 6 -4.33 17.08 -17.21
C THR A 6 -2.82 17.20 -17.40
N SER A 7 -2.02 16.77 -16.42
CA SER A 7 -0.56 16.79 -16.52
C SER A 7 -0.06 15.78 -17.57
N VAL A 8 -0.61 14.56 -17.57
CA VAL A 8 -0.27 13.53 -18.57
C VAL A 8 -0.69 13.97 -19.97
N CYS A 9 -1.90 14.52 -20.13
CA CYS A 9 -2.35 15.05 -21.42
C CYS A 9 -1.50 16.23 -21.91
N ALA A 10 -1.05 17.12 -21.02
CA ALA A 10 -0.19 18.24 -21.38
C ALA A 10 1.19 17.79 -21.88
N VAL A 11 1.78 16.77 -21.25
CA VAL A 11 3.05 16.17 -21.68
C VAL A 11 2.89 15.52 -23.06
N LEU A 12 1.83 14.72 -23.26
CA LEU A 12 1.55 14.08 -24.55
C LEU A 12 1.29 15.12 -25.67
N ALA A 13 0.56 16.19 -25.38
CA ALA A 13 0.28 17.26 -26.33
C ALA A 13 1.53 18.08 -26.69
N ALA A 14 2.44 18.31 -25.73
CA ALA A 14 3.71 18.98 -25.98
C ALA A 14 4.63 18.15 -26.89
N ILE A 15 4.65 16.83 -26.72
CA ILE A 15 5.45 15.91 -27.54
C ILE A 15 4.90 15.79 -28.96
N ALA A 16 3.57 15.76 -29.13
CA ALA A 16 2.91 15.72 -30.43
C ALA A 16 3.21 16.95 -31.32
N ARG A 17 3.45 18.11 -30.72
CA ARG A 17 3.77 19.36 -31.45
C ARG A 17 5.21 19.45 -31.96
N MET A 18 6.11 18.58 -31.52
CA MET A 18 7.55 18.62 -31.91
C MET A 18 7.91 17.68 -33.08
N ALA A 19 6.93 17.17 -33.82
CA ALA A 19 7.09 16.18 -34.89
C ALA A 19 7.73 16.75 -36.18
N GLY A 20 9.02 17.09 -36.12
CA GLY A 20 9.90 17.27 -37.29
C GLY A 20 10.92 16.13 -37.49
N ASN A 21 11.13 15.28 -36.46
CA ASN A 21 12.13 14.19 -36.46
C ASN A 21 11.56 12.95 -35.73
N GLY A 22 10.55 12.29 -36.31
CA GLY A 22 9.63 11.38 -35.60
C GLY A 22 10.23 10.15 -34.92
N GLY A 23 11.39 9.65 -35.34
CA GLY A 23 11.96 8.39 -34.83
C GLY A 23 12.56 8.49 -33.41
N GLN A 24 13.35 9.54 -33.15
CA GLN A 24 14.01 9.71 -31.84
C GLN A 24 13.01 10.06 -30.74
N PHE A 25 11.98 10.84 -31.08
CA PHE A 25 10.90 11.20 -30.15
C PHE A 25 9.93 10.05 -29.88
N ALA A 26 9.65 9.19 -30.86
CA ALA A 26 8.85 7.99 -30.65
C ALA A 26 9.49 7.04 -29.62
N GLY A 27 10.82 6.89 -29.67
CA GLY A 27 11.57 6.13 -28.67
C GLY A 27 11.43 6.70 -27.26
N ALA A 28 11.66 8.00 -27.09
CA ALA A 28 11.55 8.67 -25.80
C ALA A 28 10.13 8.59 -25.22
N LEU A 29 9.10 8.75 -26.06
CA LEU A 29 7.69 8.61 -25.66
C LEU A 29 7.38 7.19 -25.18
N LEU A 30 7.86 6.18 -25.92
CA LEU A 30 7.62 4.78 -25.57
C LEU A 30 8.32 4.40 -24.27
N THR A 31 9.55 4.88 -24.04
CA THR A 31 10.25 4.70 -22.76
C THR A 31 9.51 5.37 -21.61
N ALA A 32 9.04 6.61 -21.80
CA ALA A 32 8.27 7.32 -20.78
C ALA A 32 6.94 6.61 -20.44
N ALA A 33 6.24 6.10 -21.46
CA ALA A 33 5.01 5.33 -21.28
C ALA A 33 5.27 4.01 -20.53
N VAL A 34 6.30 3.26 -20.93
CA VAL A 34 6.70 2.01 -20.25
C VAL A 34 7.08 2.27 -18.80
N PHE A 35 7.84 3.33 -18.53
CA PHE A 35 8.19 3.71 -17.16
C PHE A 35 6.96 4.03 -16.32
N LEU A 36 6.00 4.79 -16.86
CA LEU A 36 4.77 5.16 -16.14
C LEU A 36 3.91 3.93 -15.84
N VAL A 37 3.77 3.01 -16.80
CA VAL A 37 3.08 1.73 -16.60
C VAL A 37 3.81 0.88 -15.55
N ALA A 38 5.14 0.80 -15.60
CA ALA A 38 5.92 0.06 -14.61
C ALA A 38 5.72 0.63 -13.20
N CYS A 39 5.79 1.96 -13.03
CA CYS A 39 5.49 2.61 -11.76
C CYS A 39 4.07 2.30 -11.28
N PHE A 40 3.07 2.37 -12.16
CA PHE A 40 1.68 2.05 -11.82
C PHE A 40 1.53 0.61 -11.33
N VAL A 41 2.16 -0.36 -12.02
CA VAL A 41 2.15 -1.77 -11.62
C VAL A 41 2.80 -1.96 -10.25
N VAL A 42 3.94 -1.32 -9.99
CA VAL A 42 4.60 -1.36 -8.68
C VAL A 42 3.68 -0.81 -7.58
N PHE A 43 3.05 0.35 -7.81
CA PHE A 43 2.10 0.92 -6.85
C PHE A 43 0.88 0.04 -6.63
N LEU A 44 0.34 -0.59 -7.68
CA LEU A 44 -0.77 -1.53 -7.57
C LEU A 44 -0.39 -2.73 -6.70
N VAL A 45 0.80 -3.30 -6.90
CA VAL A 45 1.30 -4.42 -6.08
C VAL A 45 1.47 -3.99 -4.63
N LEU A 46 2.09 -2.83 -4.37
CA LEU A 46 2.23 -2.29 -3.02
C LEU A 46 0.87 -2.02 -2.36
N PHE A 47 -0.10 -1.51 -3.11
CA PHE A 47 -1.46 -1.30 -2.63
C PHE A 47 -2.16 -2.61 -2.28
N LEU A 48 -2.07 -3.63 -3.13
CA LEU A 48 -2.66 -4.94 -2.87
C LEU A 48 -1.99 -5.63 -1.67
N LEU A 49 -0.67 -5.48 -1.50
CA LEU A 49 0.04 -5.95 -0.32
C LEU A 49 -0.41 -5.21 0.95
N ALA A 50 -0.52 -3.88 0.89
CA ALA A 50 -1.04 -3.07 1.99
C ALA A 50 -2.49 -3.42 2.32
N TRP A 51 -3.33 -3.69 1.31
CA TRP A 51 -4.70 -4.14 1.48
C TRP A 51 -4.76 -5.52 2.15
N ARG A 52 -3.94 -6.48 1.71
CA ARG A 52 -3.84 -7.79 2.39
C ARG A 52 -3.36 -7.64 3.83
N ALA A 53 -2.41 -6.75 4.08
CA ALA A 53 -1.97 -6.42 5.44
C ALA A 53 -3.10 -5.80 6.27
N ALA A 54 -3.96 -4.99 5.68
CA ALA A 54 -5.13 -4.42 6.37
C ALA A 54 -6.18 -5.49 6.72
N VAL A 55 -6.49 -6.40 5.79
CA VAL A 55 -7.52 -7.44 6.00
C VAL A 55 -7.03 -8.56 6.93
N PHE A 56 -5.77 -8.98 6.79
CA PHE A 56 -5.19 -10.09 7.55
C PHE A 56 -4.01 -9.65 8.42
N ARG A 57 -4.15 -8.52 9.14
CA ARG A 57 -3.07 -7.91 9.95
C ARG A 57 -2.24 -8.92 10.73
N ARG A 58 -2.88 -9.78 11.51
CA ARG A 58 -2.16 -10.73 12.37
C ARG A 58 -1.39 -11.80 11.58
N ILE A 59 -1.96 -12.32 10.50
CA ILE A 59 -1.31 -13.35 9.67
C ILE A 59 -0.12 -12.75 8.92
N VAL A 60 -0.30 -11.57 8.34
CA VAL A 60 0.76 -10.86 7.62
C VAL A 60 1.88 -10.44 8.56
N GLY A 61 1.56 -9.91 9.75
CA GLY A 61 2.57 -9.56 10.75
C GLY A 61 3.37 -10.77 11.25
N MET A 62 2.72 -11.93 11.47
CA MET A 62 3.43 -13.16 11.81
C MET A 62 4.31 -13.67 10.67
N ALA A 63 3.81 -13.63 9.42
CA ALA A 63 4.58 -14.05 8.26
C ALA A 63 5.82 -13.18 8.04
N ASP A 64 5.72 -11.86 8.20
CA ASP A 64 6.85 -10.92 8.12
C ASP A 64 7.91 -11.24 9.17
N ILE A 65 7.52 -11.48 10.42
CA ILE A 65 8.46 -11.84 11.49
C ILE A 65 9.13 -13.19 11.21
N LEU A 66 8.35 -14.21 10.81
CA LEU A 66 8.90 -15.53 10.50
C LEU A 66 9.88 -15.47 9.33
N LEU A 67 9.56 -14.71 8.29
CA LEU A 67 10.44 -14.51 7.15
C LEU A 67 11.72 -13.76 7.56
N ALA A 68 11.61 -12.72 8.39
CA ALA A 68 12.76 -11.99 8.90
C ALA A 68 13.70 -12.90 9.72
N ILE A 69 13.13 -13.76 10.57
CA ILE A 69 13.89 -14.75 11.35
C ILE A 69 14.59 -15.74 10.41
N ALA A 70 13.87 -16.27 9.41
CA ALA A 70 14.45 -17.21 8.46
C ALA A 70 15.61 -16.58 7.66
N LEU A 71 15.46 -15.33 7.22
CA LEU A 71 16.51 -14.60 6.51
C LEU A 71 17.70 -14.27 7.43
N ALA A 72 17.46 -13.93 8.69
CA ALA A 72 18.52 -13.72 9.68
C ALA A 72 19.33 -15.00 9.94
N ILE A 73 18.65 -16.15 10.03
CA ILE A 73 19.31 -17.46 10.16
C ILE A 73 20.13 -17.76 8.90
N ALA A 74 19.59 -17.50 7.71
CA ALA A 74 20.30 -17.71 6.45
C ALA A 74 21.54 -16.81 6.34
N GLU A 75 21.46 -15.55 6.75
CA GLU A 75 22.59 -14.62 6.78
C GLU A 75 23.65 -15.05 7.81
N LEU A 76 23.22 -15.50 8.99
CA LEU A 76 24.13 -16.06 10.01
C LEU A 76 24.83 -17.34 9.53
N ALA A 77 24.16 -18.16 8.72
CA ALA A 77 24.72 -19.36 8.09
C ALA A 77 25.63 -19.04 6.88
N GLY A 78 25.85 -17.76 6.55
CA GLY A 78 26.73 -17.33 5.46
C GLY A 78 26.10 -17.44 4.07
N VAL A 79 24.79 -17.64 3.96
CA VAL A 79 24.08 -17.69 2.68
C VAL A 79 23.97 -16.26 2.14
N ARG A 80 24.82 -15.94 1.15
CA ARG A 80 24.81 -14.64 0.48
C ARG A 80 23.94 -14.70 -0.77
N PHE A 81 22.90 -13.88 -0.81
CA PHE A 81 22.10 -13.67 -2.01
C PHE A 81 22.71 -12.53 -2.84
N ALA A 82 23.26 -12.89 -4.00
CA ALA A 82 23.66 -11.95 -5.05
C ALA A 82 24.57 -10.77 -4.65
N GLY A 83 25.35 -10.90 -3.57
CA GLY A 83 26.30 -9.86 -3.13
C GLY A 83 25.70 -8.65 -2.41
N PHE A 84 24.40 -8.66 -2.10
CA PHE A 84 23.74 -7.61 -1.33
C PHE A 84 23.65 -7.98 0.16
N SER A 85 23.69 -6.97 1.02
CA SER A 85 23.43 -7.14 2.46
C SER A 85 21.93 -7.37 2.69
N LEU A 86 21.58 -8.42 3.44
CA LEU A 86 20.18 -8.73 3.78
C LEU A 86 19.72 -7.98 5.04
N PHE A 87 20.64 -7.46 5.85
CA PHE A 87 20.36 -6.62 7.02
C PHE A 87 19.24 -5.57 6.83
N PRO A 88 19.23 -4.71 5.78
CA PRO A 88 18.16 -3.73 5.62
C PRO A 88 16.79 -4.37 5.38
N VAL A 89 16.75 -5.53 4.71
CA VAL A 89 15.52 -6.27 4.44
C VAL A 89 14.99 -6.93 5.71
N ILE A 90 15.87 -7.54 6.50
CA ILE A 90 15.54 -8.14 7.80
C ILE A 90 15.03 -7.07 8.77
N ALA A 91 15.73 -5.93 8.85
CA ALA A 91 15.32 -4.81 9.71
C ALA A 91 13.95 -4.26 9.31
N PHE A 92 13.70 -4.11 8.01
CA PHE A 92 12.41 -3.67 7.49
C PHE A 92 11.29 -4.64 7.87
N LEU A 93 11.47 -5.94 7.67
CA LEU A 93 10.47 -6.97 7.97
C LEU A 93 10.18 -7.10 9.48
N LEU A 94 11.19 -6.98 10.34
CA LEU A 94 10.99 -6.95 11.80
C LEU A 94 10.21 -5.72 12.23
N ALA A 95 10.54 -4.55 11.69
CA ALA A 95 9.85 -3.30 12.01
C ALA A 95 8.40 -3.31 11.52
N SER A 96 8.15 -3.72 10.26
CA SER A 96 6.79 -3.80 9.71
C SER A 96 5.94 -4.85 10.44
N GLY A 97 6.45 -6.07 10.60
CA GLY A 97 5.74 -7.15 11.28
C GLY A 97 5.45 -6.84 12.75
N GLY A 98 6.43 -6.26 13.45
CA GLY A 98 6.28 -5.79 14.82
C GLY A 98 5.22 -4.69 14.96
N CYS A 99 5.27 -3.65 14.12
CA CYS A 99 4.27 -2.59 14.12
C CYS A 99 2.86 -3.12 13.83
N ILE A 100 2.71 -4.08 12.91
CA ILE A 100 1.40 -4.65 12.56
C ILE A 100 0.83 -5.48 13.72
N LEU A 101 1.66 -6.24 14.45
CA LEU A 101 1.22 -7.06 15.58
C LEU A 101 0.98 -6.26 16.86
N LEU A 102 1.79 -5.23 17.14
CA LEU A 102 1.73 -4.46 18.37
C LEU A 102 0.58 -3.44 18.38
N VAL A 103 0.08 -3.02 17.21
CA VAL A 103 -1.05 -2.09 17.15
C VAL A 103 -2.35 -2.87 17.40
N PRO A 104 -3.02 -2.65 18.54
CA PRO A 104 -4.26 -3.34 18.84
C PRO A 104 -5.33 -3.01 17.80
N HIS A 105 -6.06 -4.04 17.36
CA HIS A 105 -7.28 -3.85 16.60
C HIS A 105 -8.33 -3.29 17.57
N ARG A 106 -8.55 -1.97 17.53
CA ARG A 106 -9.62 -1.34 18.29
C ARG A 106 -10.91 -1.47 17.50
N ASP A 107 -11.86 -2.19 18.05
CA ASP A 107 -13.23 -2.17 17.59
C ASP A 107 -13.81 -0.78 17.90
N PRO A 108 -14.31 -0.01 16.92
CA PRO A 108 -14.86 1.32 17.16
C PRO A 108 -16.06 1.29 18.13
N ASP A 109 -16.81 0.19 18.17
CA ASP A 109 -18.03 0.06 18.98
C ASP A 109 -17.76 -0.21 20.46
N LEU A 110 -16.57 -0.70 20.82
CA LEU A 110 -16.16 -0.96 22.20
C LEU A 110 -15.50 0.24 22.88
N ARG A 111 -15.44 1.40 22.21
CA ARG A 111 -14.83 2.61 22.77
C ARG A 111 -15.81 3.24 23.76
N SER A 112 -15.41 3.35 25.02
CA SER A 112 -16.22 3.97 26.11
C SER A 112 -16.72 5.37 25.79
N ASP A 113 -16.02 6.08 24.92
CA ASP A 113 -16.31 7.46 24.52
C ASP A 113 -17.01 7.55 23.16
N ASN A 114 -17.54 6.44 22.62
CA ASN A 114 -18.25 6.44 21.35
C ASN A 114 -19.69 6.93 21.55
N PRO A 115 -20.05 8.16 21.12
CA PRO A 115 -21.41 8.69 21.24
C PRO A 115 -22.40 8.01 20.27
N PHE A 116 -21.92 7.12 19.41
CA PHE A 116 -22.69 6.34 18.45
C PHE A 116 -22.64 4.83 18.75
N ALA A 117 -22.26 4.44 19.98
CA ALA A 117 -22.31 3.04 20.38
C ALA A 117 -23.74 2.49 20.32
N ASP A 118 -23.87 1.22 19.96
CA ASP A 118 -25.17 0.54 19.90
C ASP A 118 -25.94 0.69 21.22
N GLY A 119 -27.21 1.09 21.12
CA GLY A 119 -28.08 1.34 22.28
C GLY A 119 -27.92 2.71 22.94
N GLN A 120 -26.97 3.55 22.52
CA GLN A 120 -26.83 4.94 22.96
C GLN A 120 -27.26 5.97 21.90
N LEU A 121 -27.68 5.51 20.72
CA LEU A 121 -28.13 6.41 19.66
C LEU A 121 -29.41 7.13 20.09
N PRO A 122 -29.47 8.47 19.99
CA PRO A 122 -30.71 9.19 20.22
C PRO A 122 -31.74 8.81 19.13
N PRO A 123 -33.04 8.79 19.45
CA PRO A 123 -34.11 8.30 18.55
C PRO A 123 -34.20 9.06 17.21
N GLN A 124 -33.59 10.24 17.11
CA GLN A 124 -33.47 11.04 15.89
C GLN A 124 -32.51 10.42 14.86
N ILE A 125 -31.51 9.65 15.30
CA ILE A 125 -30.50 9.02 14.42
C ILE A 125 -30.86 7.55 14.15
N MET A 126 -31.69 6.94 15.01
CA MET A 126 -32.23 5.60 14.79
C MET A 126 -33.06 5.53 13.50
N SER A 127 -32.91 4.44 12.77
CA SER A 127 -33.76 4.20 11.61
C SER A 127 -35.22 4.01 12.07
N PRO A 128 -36.24 4.45 11.29
CA PRO A 128 -37.63 4.51 11.77
C PRO A 128 -38.22 3.19 12.32
N ARG A 129 -37.66 2.05 11.93
CA ARG A 129 -38.05 0.70 12.38
C ARG A 129 -37.46 0.30 13.74
N GLU A 130 -36.43 1.00 14.21
CA GLU A 130 -35.67 0.70 15.44
C GLU A 130 -36.08 1.60 16.61
N ARG A 131 -37.03 2.52 16.40
CA ARG A 131 -37.52 3.41 17.47
C ARG A 131 -38.40 2.63 18.45
N PRO A 132 -38.17 2.73 19.77
CA PRO A 132 -39.13 2.24 20.75
C PRO A 132 -40.45 3.02 20.57
N LEU A 133 -41.57 2.28 20.51
CA LEU A 133 -42.93 2.81 20.41
C LEU A 133 -43.31 3.62 21.66
#